data_AF-A0A9D5TL53-F1
#
_entry.id   AF-A0A9D5TL53-F1
#
_cell.length_a   1.000
_cell.length_b   1.000
_cell.length_c   1.000
_cell.angle_alpha   90.00
_cell.angle_beta   90.00
_cell.angle_gamma   90.00
#
_symmetry.space_group_name_H-M   'P 1'
#
loop_
_entity.id
_entity.type
_entity.pdbx_description
1 polymer ?
#
loop_
_entity_poly.entity_id
_entity_poly.type
_entity_poly.pdbx_seq_one_letter_code
_entity_poly.pdbx_strand_id
1 'polypeptide(L)'
;MNFWISKKDIPLMPQWEAIVEMMRDKYLEAFTDEVVEVIYSKDCSLRYVILKDEKGLFTYQLEAIYQFDEDEWKYICFHNDALPATWVPFGGIVGKSVFENINEWLKELRAEPEYKQYF
;
A
#
# COMPACT_ATOMS: atom_id res chain seq x y z
N MET A 1 -16.31 20.20 27.40
CA MET A 1 -17.32 19.99 26.34
C MET A 1 -17.31 18.49 26.07
N ASN A 2 -18.31 17.76 26.55
CA ASN A 2 -18.34 16.30 26.45
C ASN A 2 -18.98 15.92 25.11
N PHE A 3 -18.17 15.61 24.11
CA PHE A 3 -18.65 15.04 22.85
C PHE A 3 -18.90 13.55 23.06
N TRP A 4 -20.12 13.22 23.49
CA TRP A 4 -20.61 11.85 23.37
C TRP A 4 -21.04 11.64 21.92
N ILE A 5 -20.16 11.07 21.10
CA ILE A 5 -20.49 10.67 19.73
C ILE A 5 -21.45 9.48 19.84
N SER A 6 -22.67 9.67 19.37
CA SER A 6 -23.66 8.60 19.27
C SER A 6 -23.22 7.63 18.18
N LYS A 7 -23.39 6.32 18.40
CA LYS A 7 -23.06 5.25 17.43
C LYS A 7 -23.72 5.43 16.05
N LYS A 8 -24.74 6.29 15.95
CA LYS A 8 -25.43 6.64 14.68
C LYS A 8 -24.67 7.63 13.80
N ASP A 9 -23.67 8.34 14.33
CA ASP A 9 -22.99 9.43 13.62
C ASP A 9 -21.64 9.00 13.03
N ILE A 10 -21.22 7.75 13.26
CA ILE A 10 -19.99 7.19 12.71
C ILE A 10 -20.31 6.64 11.31
N PRO A 11 -19.66 7.14 10.25
CA PRO A 11 -19.80 6.58 8.91
C PRO A 11 -19.55 5.07 8.92
N LEU A 12 -20.30 4.31 8.13
CA LEU A 12 -20.03 2.89 7.99
C LEU A 12 -18.69 2.67 7.29
N MET A 13 -17.95 1.65 7.74
CA MET A 13 -16.75 1.19 7.05
C MET A 13 -17.12 0.79 5.61
N PRO A 14 -16.41 1.30 4.58
CA PRO A 14 -16.62 0.86 3.21
C PRO A 14 -16.38 -0.65 3.04
N GLN A 15 -16.98 -1.24 2.00
CA GLN A 15 -16.71 -2.64 1.65
C GLN A 15 -15.30 -2.78 1.07
N TRP A 16 -14.71 -3.97 1.20
CA TRP A 16 -13.32 -4.23 0.82
C TRP A 16 -12.97 -3.77 -0.60
N GLU A 17 -13.81 -4.06 -1.58
CA GLU A 17 -13.57 -3.69 -2.99
C GLU A 17 -13.47 -2.17 -3.16
N ALA A 18 -14.32 -1.42 -2.46
CA ALA A 18 -14.26 0.04 -2.46
C ALA A 18 -13.02 0.57 -1.73
N ILE A 19 -12.60 -0.09 -0.64
CA ILE A 19 -11.34 0.23 0.06
C ILE A 19 -10.16 0.06 -0.91
N VAL A 20 -10.08 -1.06 -1.62
CA VAL A 20 -9.00 -1.30 -2.59
C VAL A 20 -8.96 -0.21 -3.66
N GLU A 21 -10.12 0.16 -4.21
CA GLU A 21 -10.21 1.24 -5.20
C GLU A 21 -9.75 2.60 -4.64
N MET A 22 -10.19 2.96 -3.43
CA MET A 22 -9.80 4.20 -2.76
C MET A 22 -8.30 4.27 -2.47
N MET A 23 -7.68 3.12 -2.20
CA MET A 23 -6.28 3.01 -1.78
C MET A 23 -5.29 2.89 -2.93
N ARG A 24 -5.72 2.46 -4.12
CA ARG A 24 -4.86 2.00 -5.22
C ARG A 24 -3.54 2.78 -5.36
N ASP A 25 -3.62 4.07 -5.68
CA ASP A 25 -2.45 4.94 -5.92
C ASP A 25 -2.11 5.85 -4.72
N LYS A 26 -2.66 5.59 -3.53
CA LYS A 26 -2.42 6.44 -2.36
C LYS A 26 -1.00 6.27 -1.82
N TYR A 27 -0.44 7.39 -1.36
CA TYR A 27 0.86 7.51 -0.68
C TYR A 27 2.08 7.22 -1.55
N LEU A 28 1.95 7.16 -2.87
CA LEU A 28 3.09 7.00 -3.77
C LEU A 28 4.01 8.23 -3.75
N GLU A 29 3.45 9.40 -3.45
CA GLU A 29 4.17 10.66 -3.27
C GLU A 29 4.97 10.74 -1.96
N ALA A 30 4.75 9.81 -1.02
CA ALA A 30 5.42 9.81 0.28
C ALA A 30 6.81 9.16 0.25
N PHE A 31 7.16 8.48 -0.85
CA PHE A 31 8.48 7.88 -1.03
C PHE A 31 9.53 8.97 -1.28
N THR A 32 10.71 8.82 -0.66
CA THR A 32 11.86 9.70 -0.89
C THR A 32 12.52 9.44 -2.25
N ASP A 33 12.50 8.18 -2.68
CA ASP A 33 13.05 7.74 -3.95
C ASP A 33 12.02 7.90 -5.08
N GLU A 34 12.49 7.97 -6.32
CA GLU A 34 11.61 8.08 -7.49
C GLU A 34 10.79 6.79 -7.65
N VAL A 35 9.46 6.90 -7.63
CA VAL A 35 8.57 5.79 -8.00
C VAL A 35 8.57 5.66 -9.53
N VAL A 36 9.21 4.60 -10.02
CA VAL A 36 9.37 4.35 -11.46
C VAL A 36 8.18 3.59 -12.04
N GLU A 37 7.69 2.58 -11.32
CA GLU A 37 6.59 1.73 -11.75
C GLU A 37 5.90 1.10 -10.52
N VAL A 38 4.62 0.77 -10.67
CA VAL A 38 3.85 0.07 -9.65
C VAL A 38 3.17 -1.13 -10.30
N ILE A 39 3.44 -2.32 -9.76
CA ILE A 39 2.82 -3.56 -10.20
C ILE A 39 1.81 -3.97 -9.15
N TYR A 40 0.54 -4.13 -9.55
CA TYR A 40 -0.55 -4.52 -8.66
C TYR A 40 -0.85 -6.02 -8.77
N SER A 41 -1.24 -6.64 -7.66
CA SER A 41 -1.78 -8.00 -7.67
C SER A 41 -3.08 -8.05 -8.46
N LYS A 42 -3.53 -9.27 -8.78
CA LYS A 42 -4.77 -9.46 -9.54
C LYS A 42 -6.00 -8.79 -8.91
N ASP A 43 -6.06 -8.77 -7.58
CA ASP A 43 -7.13 -8.14 -6.79
C ASP A 43 -6.76 -6.73 -6.31
N CYS A 44 -5.60 -6.19 -6.69
CA CYS A 44 -5.05 -4.90 -6.30
C CYS A 44 -4.86 -4.69 -4.78
N SER A 45 -4.92 -5.74 -3.96
CA SER A 45 -4.71 -5.65 -2.51
C SER A 45 -3.22 -5.65 -2.12
N LEU A 46 -2.35 -6.08 -3.03
CA LEU A 46 -0.90 -6.02 -2.90
C LEU A 46 -0.32 -5.18 -4.04
N ARG A 47 0.83 -4.56 -3.79
CA ARG A 47 1.60 -3.88 -4.84
C ARG A 47 3.09 -3.99 -4.62
N TYR A 48 3.83 -4.13 -5.70
CA TYR A 48 5.25 -3.81 -5.74
C TYR A 48 5.40 -2.35 -6.18
N VAL A 49 5.98 -1.53 -5.31
CA VAL A 49 6.41 -0.16 -5.64
C VAL A 49 7.88 -0.21 -6.03
N ILE A 50 8.19 0.16 -7.26
CA ILE A 50 9.55 0.14 -7.81
C ILE A 50 10.14 1.51 -7.63
N LEU A 51 11.29 1.55 -6.97
CA LEU A 51 11.94 2.78 -6.55
C LEU A 51 13.30 2.89 -7.21
N LYS A 52 13.70 4.13 -7.52
CA LYS A 52 15.02 4.45 -8.02
C LYS A 52 15.64 5.56 -7.19
N ASP A 53 16.83 5.29 -6.67
CA ASP A 53 17.57 6.24 -5.87
C ASP A 53 18.31 7.28 -6.75
N GLU A 54 18.88 8.30 -6.10
CA GLU A 54 19.65 9.37 -6.76
C GLU A 54 20.92 8.86 -7.50
N LYS A 55 21.40 7.66 -7.18
CA LYS A 55 22.57 7.02 -7.82
C LYS A 55 22.16 6.18 -9.02
N GLY A 56 20.86 6.07 -9.31
CA GLY A 56 20.31 5.30 -10.40
C GLY A 56 20.15 3.82 -10.09
N LEU A 57 20.23 3.43 -8.81
CA LEU A 57 20.02 2.07 -8.37
C LEU A 57 18.53 1.82 -8.12
N PHE A 58 18.07 0.64 -8.51
CA PHE A 58 16.69 0.23 -8.37
C PHE A 58 16.48 -0.63 -7.12
N THR A 59 15.40 -0.39 -6.41
CA THR A 59 14.90 -1.25 -5.34
C THR A 59 13.38 -1.38 -5.44
N TYR A 60 12.78 -2.13 -4.52
CA TYR A 60 11.33 -2.26 -4.45
C TYR A 60 10.83 -2.41 -3.02
N GLN A 61 9.56 -2.06 -2.82
CA GLN A 61 8.81 -2.35 -1.61
C GLN A 61 7.55 -3.13 -1.98
N LEU A 62 7.39 -4.33 -1.40
CA LEU A 62 6.15 -5.08 -1.47
C LEU A 62 5.23 -4.61 -0.34
N GLU A 63 4.05 -4.15 -0.70
CA GLU A 63 3.07 -3.61 0.24
C GLU A 63 1.74 -4.33 0.13
N ALA A 64 0.98 -4.30 1.23
CA ALA A 64 -0.39 -4.77 1.30
C ALA A 64 -1.30 -3.70 1.88
N ILE A 65 -2.56 -3.72 1.47
CA ILE A 65 -3.60 -2.93 2.11
C ILE A 65 -3.91 -3.55 3.48
N TYR A 66 -3.71 -2.77 4.53
CA TYR A 66 -4.23 -3.04 5.86
C TYR A 66 -5.51 -2.23 6.07
N GLN A 67 -6.65 -2.92 6.08
CA GLN A 67 -7.93 -2.32 6.46
C GLN A 67 -7.98 -2.14 7.98
N PHE A 68 -8.36 -0.92 8.40
CA PHE A 68 -8.57 -0.62 9.80
C PHE A 68 -9.78 -1.38 10.35
N ASP A 69 -9.73 -1.73 11.63
CA ASP A 69 -10.89 -2.30 12.31
C ASP A 69 -11.94 -1.21 12.64
N GLU A 70 -13.10 -1.64 13.16
CA GLU A 70 -14.18 -0.71 13.51
C GLU A 70 -13.77 0.30 14.59
N ASP A 71 -12.87 -0.08 15.50
CA ASP A 71 -12.45 0.81 16.59
C ASP A 71 -11.48 1.87 16.07
N GLU A 72 -10.49 1.48 15.27
CA GLU A 72 -9.59 2.40 14.56
C GLU A 72 -10.36 3.38 13.68
N TRP A 73 -11.33 2.88 12.91
CA TRP A 73 -12.16 3.69 12.01
C TRP A 73 -12.90 4.82 12.73
N LYS A 74 -13.46 4.53 13.92
CA LYS A 74 -14.19 5.52 14.73
C LYS A 74 -13.36 6.74 15.08
N TYR A 75 -12.03 6.58 15.18
CA TYR A 75 -11.14 7.69 15.53
C TYR A 75 -10.73 8.52 14.31
N ILE A 76 -10.64 7.91 13.12
CA ILE A 76 -10.10 8.57 11.94
C ILE A 76 -11.17 9.11 10.99
N CYS A 77 -12.38 8.52 10.97
CA CYS A 77 -13.40 8.78 9.95
C CYS A 77 -13.94 10.21 9.88
N PHE A 78 -13.63 11.05 10.88
CA PHE A 78 -14.07 12.44 10.94
C PHE A 78 -13.07 13.43 10.31
N HIS A 79 -11.92 12.97 9.83
CA HIS A 79 -10.99 13.78 9.07
C HIS A 79 -11.44 13.91 7.61
N ASN A 80 -11.28 15.10 7.01
CA ASN A 80 -11.77 15.41 5.66
C ASN A 80 -11.20 14.50 4.55
N ASP A 81 -10.08 13.82 4.81
CA ASP A 81 -9.40 12.91 3.86
C ASP A 81 -9.16 11.52 4.47
N ALA A 82 -9.98 11.13 5.46
CA ALA A 82 -9.84 9.84 6.13
C ALA A 82 -9.95 8.68 5.14
N LEU A 83 -8.91 7.83 5.10
CA LEU A 83 -8.92 6.59 4.36
C LEU A 83 -9.21 5.42 5.31
N PRO A 84 -10.00 4.43 4.88
CA PRO A 84 -10.39 3.27 5.71
C PRO A 84 -9.28 2.21 5.84
N ALA A 85 -8.10 2.49 5.28
CA ALA A 85 -6.98 1.58 5.23
C ALA A 85 -5.66 2.35 5.04
N THR A 86 -4.55 1.62 5.14
CA THR A 86 -3.22 2.12 4.79
C THR A 86 -2.42 1.04 4.05
N TRP A 87 -1.44 1.46 3.26
CA TRP A 87 -0.41 0.55 2.75
C TRP A 87 0.61 0.26 3.84
N VAL A 88 0.97 -1.02 4.00
CA VAL A 88 1.99 -1.49 4.94
C VAL A 88 2.95 -2.46 4.25
N PRO A 89 4.24 -2.54 4.65
CA PRO A 89 5.16 -3.53 4.13
C PRO A 89 4.63 -4.96 4.34
N PHE A 90 4.54 -5.75 3.27
CA PHE A 90 4.05 -7.12 3.33
C PHE A 90 5.05 -8.02 4.06
N GLY A 91 4.61 -8.69 5.12
CA GLY A 91 5.44 -9.62 5.89
C GLY A 91 6.64 -8.97 6.59
N GLY A 92 6.68 -7.64 6.74
CA GLY A 92 7.84 -6.92 7.28
C GLY A 92 9.07 -6.94 6.36
N ILE A 93 8.89 -7.30 5.09
CA ILE A 93 9.96 -7.32 4.08
C ILE A 93 10.15 -5.88 3.57
N VAL A 94 11.16 -5.20 4.09
CA VAL A 94 11.64 -3.93 3.52
C VAL A 94 12.81 -4.25 2.57
N GLY A 95 12.77 -3.68 1.36
CA GLY A 95 13.50 -4.05 0.15
C GLY A 95 14.90 -4.64 0.36
N LYS A 96 15.14 -5.83 -0.20
CA LYS A 96 16.40 -6.57 0.01
C LYS A 96 17.38 -6.52 -1.16
N SER A 97 16.98 -6.03 -2.32
CA SER A 97 17.82 -6.15 -3.51
C SER A 97 17.94 -4.82 -4.25
N VAL A 98 19.19 -4.46 -4.53
CA VAL A 98 19.63 -3.24 -5.21
C VAL A 98 20.12 -3.66 -6.58
N PHE A 99 19.52 -3.17 -7.66
CA PHE A 99 19.84 -3.55 -9.03
C PHE A 99 20.30 -2.36 -9.85
N GLU A 100 21.22 -2.58 -10.79
CA GLU A 100 21.66 -1.57 -11.75
C GLU A 100 20.75 -1.50 -12.98
N ASN A 101 19.90 -2.51 -13.19
CA ASN A 101 19.07 -2.67 -14.39
C ASN A 101 17.67 -3.21 -14.06
N ILE A 102 16.63 -2.50 -14.53
CA ILE A 102 15.23 -2.87 -14.34
C ILE A 102 14.86 -4.24 -14.95
N ASN A 103 15.51 -4.67 -16.03
CA ASN A 103 15.25 -5.97 -16.65
C ASN A 103 15.76 -7.14 -15.81
N GLU A 104 16.91 -6.98 -15.14
CA GLU A 104 17.45 -7.99 -14.23
C GLU A 104 16.57 -8.10 -12.99
N TRP A 105 16.15 -6.95 -12.47
CA TRP A 105 15.19 -6.88 -11.40
C TRP A 105 13.86 -7.57 -11.75
N LEU A 106 13.23 -7.26 -12.89
CA LEU A 106 11.97 -7.87 -13.32
C LEU A 106 12.06 -9.40 -13.40
N LYS A 107 13.23 -9.91 -13.79
CA LYS A 107 13.49 -11.35 -13.86
C LYS A 107 13.55 -11.98 -12.46
N GLU A 108 14.24 -11.34 -11.50
CA GLU A 108 14.29 -11.82 -10.12
C GLU A 108 12.93 -11.70 -9.43
N LEU A 109 12.24 -10.57 -9.60
CA LEU A 109 10.89 -10.37 -9.06
C LEU A 109 9.94 -11.48 -9.49
N ARG A 110 9.89 -11.80 -10.79
CA ARG A 110 9.05 -12.89 -11.32
C ARG A 110 9.45 -14.27 -10.81
N ALA A 111 10.64 -14.42 -10.25
CA ALA A 111 11.10 -15.66 -9.63
C ALA A 111 10.65 -15.78 -8.17
N GLU A 112 10.34 -14.68 -7.48
CA GLU A 112 9.93 -14.67 -6.08
C GLU A 112 8.64 -15.48 -5.84
N PRO A 113 8.54 -16.22 -4.72
CA PRO A 113 7.35 -16.99 -4.37
C PRO A 113 6.08 -16.13 -4.30
N GLU A 114 6.17 -14.96 -3.68
CA GLU A 114 5.07 -14.03 -3.49
C GLU A 114 4.56 -13.50 -4.83
N TYR A 115 5.47 -13.16 -5.76
CA TYR A 115 5.06 -12.74 -7.10
C TYR A 115 4.25 -13.85 -7.77
N LYS A 116 4.74 -15.09 -7.80
CA LYS A 116 4.03 -16.22 -8.42
C LYS A 116 2.70 -16.55 -7.76
N GLN A 117 2.56 -16.27 -6.46
CA GLN A 117 1.36 -16.57 -5.71
C GLN A 117 0.26 -15.51 -5.91
N TYR A 118 0.65 -14.24 -6.03
CA TYR A 118 -0.30 -13.12 -5.96
C TYR A 118 -0.39 -12.26 -7.24
N PHE A 119 0.56 -12.37 -8.17
CA PHE A 119 0.71 -11.53 -9.37
C PHE A 119 0.79 -12.37 -10.65
#